data_AF-A0A2I9D2K5-F1
#
_entry.id   AF-A0A2I9D2K5-F1
#
_cell.length_a   1.000
_cell.length_b   1.000
_cell.length_c   1.000
_cell.angle_alpha   90.00
_cell.angle_beta   90.00
_cell.angle_gamma   90.00
#
_symmetry.space_group_name_H-M   'P 1'
#
loop_
_entity.id
_entity.type
_entity.pdbx_description
1 polymer ?
#
loop_
_entity_poly.entity_id
_entity_poly.type
_entity_poly.pdbx_seq_one_letter_code
_entity_poly.pdbx_strand_id
1 'polypeptide(L)'
;MPNALNETTYSASLARIQELWCAGAGQADHPAHAEFHALYEDIMGYEQEAGMSTAPEPAFQIDTVERLEWFVGKKADIQSKIARVKAQAAAMIRELEREEAGLDWRFGTQAERVLRAQLSGRKKSVKFLVGTAGIRKAPGRVQVTDEATLERAILTQAPYLDSVIVTRIDTRTLNQLLKVEGDVAHLTEDGTRVELPGLSVTPVQEKFYVRAGQEDEA
;
A
#
# COMPACT_ATOMS: atom_id res chain seq x y z
N MET A 1 16.11 58.78 6.97
CA MET A 1 15.71 58.14 5.69
C MET A 1 16.51 56.86 5.60
N PRO A 2 15.88 55.67 5.55
CA PRO A 2 16.61 54.43 5.40
C PRO A 2 17.28 54.43 4.02
N ASN A 3 18.60 54.22 3.99
CA ASN A 3 19.34 54.05 2.74
C ASN A 3 18.90 52.71 2.16
N ALA A 4 18.12 52.73 1.07
CA ALA A 4 17.79 51.50 0.35
C ALA A 4 19.09 50.78 -0.03
N LEU A 5 19.22 49.50 0.36
CA LEU A 5 20.36 48.69 -0.04
C LEU A 5 20.45 48.64 -1.57
N ASN A 6 21.67 48.69 -2.08
CA ASN A 6 21.96 48.57 -3.50
C ASN A 6 23.11 47.59 -3.70
N GLU A 7 23.43 47.29 -4.96
CA GLU A 7 24.45 46.31 -5.33
C GLU A 7 25.82 46.59 -4.69
N THR A 8 26.17 47.86 -4.44
CA THR A 8 27.45 48.24 -3.83
C THR A 8 27.46 48.19 -2.30
N THR A 9 26.28 48.22 -1.65
CA THR A 9 26.16 48.16 -0.18
C THR A 9 25.73 46.80 0.34
N TYR A 10 25.12 45.95 -0.50
CA TYR A 10 24.64 44.61 -0.17
C TYR A 10 25.73 43.70 0.42
N SER A 11 26.93 43.64 -0.19
CA SER A 11 28.02 42.80 0.31
C SER A 11 28.55 43.24 1.67
N ALA A 12 28.55 44.54 1.94
CA ALA A 12 28.96 45.09 3.24
C ALA A 12 27.90 44.79 4.32
N SER A 13 26.61 44.89 3.99
CA SER A 13 25.52 44.51 4.88
C SER A 13 25.51 43.02 5.19
N LEU A 14 25.80 42.16 4.22
CA LEU A 14 25.98 40.71 4.43
C LEU A 14 27.17 40.40 5.34
N ALA A 15 28.31 41.08 5.17
CA ALA A 15 29.44 40.89 6.07
C ALA A 15 29.09 41.33 7.50
N ARG A 16 28.38 42.46 7.63
CA ARG A 16 27.97 42.98 8.94
C ARG A 16 26.96 42.09 9.65
N ILE A 17 25.97 41.57 8.94
CA ILE A 17 24.98 40.67 9.55
C ILE A 17 25.61 39.35 9.97
N GLN A 18 26.60 38.85 9.23
CA GLN A 18 27.39 37.66 9.59
C GLN A 18 28.17 37.89 10.89
N GLU A 19 28.84 39.03 11.04
CA GLU A 19 29.55 39.40 12.28
C GLU A 19 28.58 39.45 13.48
N LEU A 20 27.43 40.09 13.32
CA LEU A 20 26.40 40.22 14.34
C LEU A 20 25.82 38.84 14.72
N TRP A 21 25.59 37.97 13.74
CA TRP A 21 25.16 36.59 13.97
C TRP A 21 26.19 35.82 14.81
N CYS A 22 27.47 35.88 14.44
CA CYS A 22 28.55 35.22 15.18
C CYS A 22 28.71 35.76 16.61
N ALA A 23 28.37 37.03 16.84
CA ALA A 23 28.35 37.64 18.17
C ALA A 23 27.12 37.25 19.01
N GLY A 24 26.14 36.53 18.44
CA GLY A 24 24.91 36.12 19.13
C GLY A 24 23.76 37.12 19.03
N ALA A 25 23.86 38.13 18.16
CA ALA A 25 22.83 39.17 17.99
C ALA A 25 21.50 38.65 17.41
N GLY A 26 21.42 37.37 17.02
CA GLY A 26 20.15 36.71 16.68
C GLY A 26 19.24 36.51 17.88
N GLN A 27 19.73 36.59 19.12
CA GLN A 27 18.91 36.50 20.34
C GLN A 27 18.29 37.86 20.68
N ALA A 28 17.00 37.86 21.04
CA ALA A 28 16.22 39.08 21.28
C ALA A 28 16.73 39.95 22.44
N ASP A 29 17.43 39.35 23.39
CA ASP A 29 18.03 40.00 24.56
C ASP A 29 19.45 40.52 24.31
N HIS A 30 20.03 40.26 23.14
CA HIS A 30 21.36 40.75 22.79
C HIS A 30 21.33 42.26 22.49
N PRO A 31 22.29 43.07 23.00
CA PRO A 31 22.26 44.53 22.84
C PRO A 31 22.30 45.01 21.38
N ALA A 32 22.82 44.20 20.47
CA ALA A 32 22.87 44.48 19.03
C ALA A 32 21.73 43.84 18.21
N HIS A 33 20.71 43.25 18.86
CA HIS A 33 19.61 42.56 18.17
C HIS A 33 18.82 43.48 17.22
N ALA A 34 18.59 44.73 17.63
CA ALA A 34 17.87 45.70 16.81
C ALA A 34 18.62 46.04 15.51
N GLU A 35 19.96 46.14 15.55
CA GLU A 35 20.80 46.35 14.37
C GLU A 35 20.80 45.12 13.46
N PHE A 36 20.91 43.93 14.06
CA PHE A 36 20.84 42.65 13.35
C PHE A 36 19.52 42.50 12.59
N HIS A 37 18.38 42.76 13.24
CA HIS A 37 17.05 42.63 12.64
C HIS A 37 16.83 43.64 11.50
N ALA A 38 17.22 44.90 11.71
CA ALA A 38 17.10 45.93 10.68
C ALA A 38 17.91 45.58 9.41
N LEU A 39 19.16 45.12 9.58
CA LEU A 39 19.97 44.66 8.45
C LEU A 39 19.40 43.41 7.78
N TYR A 40 18.83 42.49 8.56
CA TYR A 40 18.18 41.29 8.02
C TYR A 40 16.97 41.64 7.14
N GLU A 41 16.11 42.54 7.61
CA GLU A 41 14.94 43.00 6.86
C GLU A 41 15.34 43.74 5.58
N ASP A 42 16.34 44.61 5.66
CA ASP A 42 16.85 45.34 4.49
C ASP A 42 17.44 44.36 3.45
N ILE A 43 18.22 43.36 3.87
CA ILE A 43 18.82 42.33 3.00
C ILE A 43 17.72 41.48 2.35
N MET A 44 16.75 41.01 3.13
CA MET A 44 15.62 40.22 2.63
C MET A 44 14.77 40.99 1.62
N GLY A 45 14.51 42.28 1.88
CA GLY A 45 13.78 43.17 0.97
C GLY A 45 14.52 43.34 -0.36
N TYR A 46 15.83 43.61 -0.31
CA TYR A 46 16.66 43.71 -1.51
C TYR A 46 16.72 42.39 -2.30
N GLU A 47 16.90 41.26 -1.63
CA GLU A 47 16.90 39.94 -2.29
C GLU A 47 15.56 39.60 -2.93
N GLN A 48 14.45 40.01 -2.34
CA GLN A 48 13.12 39.84 -2.92
C GLN A 48 12.93 40.73 -4.15
N GLU A 49 13.32 42.00 -4.08
CA GLU A 49 13.25 42.94 -5.22
C GLU A 49 14.17 42.53 -6.37
N ALA A 50 15.34 41.99 -6.06
CA ALA A 50 16.31 41.51 -7.04
C ALA A 50 16.05 40.07 -7.53
N GLY A 51 14.99 39.41 -7.03
CA GLY A 51 14.64 38.03 -7.41
C GLY A 51 15.65 36.96 -6.96
N MET A 52 16.48 37.28 -5.96
CA MET A 52 17.48 36.38 -5.37
C MET A 52 16.93 35.58 -4.18
N SER A 53 15.82 36.02 -3.57
CA SER A 53 15.21 35.29 -2.46
C SER A 53 14.46 34.05 -2.95
N THR A 54 14.92 32.86 -2.54
CA THR A 54 14.14 31.62 -2.61
C THR A 54 13.13 31.58 -1.47
N ALA A 55 12.17 32.51 -1.47
CA ALA A 55 11.00 32.34 -0.61
C ALA A 55 10.39 30.97 -0.92
N PRO A 56 10.06 30.13 0.07
CA PRO A 56 9.44 28.85 -0.20
C PRO A 56 8.15 29.11 -0.95
N GLU A 57 8.06 28.63 -2.19
CA GLU A 57 6.80 28.65 -2.92
C GLU A 57 5.73 28.02 -2.02
N PRO A 58 4.52 28.59 -1.98
CA PRO A 58 3.45 28.02 -1.18
C PRO A 58 3.27 26.55 -1.57
N ALA A 59 3.22 25.67 -0.57
CA ALA A 59 3.04 24.24 -0.80
C ALA A 59 1.81 24.00 -1.70
N PHE A 60 1.92 23.04 -2.62
CA PHE A 60 0.82 22.70 -3.52
C PHE A 60 -0.44 22.30 -2.73
N GLN A 61 -1.56 22.97 -2.99
CA GLN A 61 -2.86 22.70 -2.38
C GLN A 61 -3.92 22.46 -3.46
N ILE A 62 -4.86 21.55 -3.21
CA ILE A 62 -6.01 21.32 -4.10
C ILE A 62 -7.15 22.21 -3.62
N ASP A 63 -7.20 23.42 -4.16
CA ASP A 63 -8.14 24.50 -3.82
C ASP A 63 -9.07 24.86 -4.98
N THR A 64 -8.84 24.26 -6.15
CA THR A 64 -9.50 24.56 -7.42
C THR A 64 -9.94 23.28 -8.12
N VAL A 65 -10.97 23.38 -8.96
CA VAL A 65 -11.51 22.22 -9.70
C VAL A 65 -10.45 21.66 -10.65
N GLU A 66 -9.66 22.53 -11.27
CA GLU A 66 -8.57 22.17 -12.17
C GLU A 66 -7.48 21.36 -11.45
N ARG A 67 -7.14 21.73 -10.21
CA ARG A 67 -6.19 20.95 -9.39
C ARG A 67 -6.79 19.64 -8.90
N LEU A 68 -8.10 19.59 -8.66
CA LEU A 68 -8.81 18.34 -8.34
C LEU A 68 -8.81 17.39 -9.55
N GLU A 69 -9.07 17.91 -10.75
CA GLU A 69 -8.99 17.16 -12.01
C GLU A 69 -7.58 16.61 -12.25
N TRP A 70 -6.55 17.44 -12.06
CA TRP A 70 -5.16 17.01 -12.09
C TRP A 70 -4.90 15.85 -11.11
N PHE A 71 -5.38 15.97 -9.87
CA PHE A 71 -5.21 14.94 -8.85
C PHE A 71 -5.89 13.62 -9.25
N VAL A 72 -7.13 13.71 -9.75
CA VAL A 72 -7.88 12.54 -10.26
C VAL A 72 -7.11 11.88 -11.41
N GLY A 73 -6.63 12.67 -12.38
CA GLY A 73 -5.84 12.19 -13.51
C GLY A 73 -4.53 11.51 -13.07
N LYS A 74 -3.80 12.09 -12.11
CA LYS A 74 -2.59 11.47 -11.53
C LYS A 74 -2.90 10.15 -10.83
N LYS A 75 -3.98 10.09 -10.07
CA LYS A 75 -4.39 8.86 -9.38
C LYS A 75 -4.77 7.76 -10.38
N ALA A 76 -5.49 8.10 -11.44
CA ALA A 76 -5.84 7.17 -12.51
C ALA A 76 -4.59 6.64 -13.24
N ASP A 77 -3.64 7.50 -13.59
CA ASP A 77 -2.36 7.09 -14.20
C ASP A 77 -1.57 6.13 -13.29
N ILE A 78 -1.48 6.43 -11.99
CA ILE A 78 -0.83 5.55 -11.01
C ILE A 78 -1.54 4.19 -10.94
N GLN A 79 -2.88 4.17 -10.88
CA GLN A 79 -3.65 2.93 -10.87
C GLN A 79 -3.41 2.09 -12.13
N SER A 80 -3.38 2.73 -13.31
CA SER A 80 -3.05 2.07 -14.58
C SER A 80 -1.63 1.51 -14.59
N LYS A 81 -0.64 2.25 -14.08
CA LYS A 81 0.74 1.77 -13.93
C LYS A 81 0.81 0.54 -13.02
N ILE A 82 0.13 0.57 -11.87
CA ILE A 82 0.07 -0.57 -10.96
C ILE A 82 -0.54 -1.80 -11.65
N ALA A 83 -1.65 -1.61 -12.39
CA ALA A 83 -2.30 -2.70 -13.11
C ALA A 83 -1.37 -3.34 -14.15
N ARG A 84 -0.67 -2.52 -14.95
CA ARG A 84 0.31 -2.99 -15.94
C ARG A 84 1.46 -3.77 -15.30
N VAL A 85 2.05 -3.25 -14.22
CA VAL A 85 3.14 -3.94 -13.50
C VAL A 85 2.66 -5.28 -12.94
N LYS A 86 1.46 -5.34 -12.36
CA LYS A 86 0.88 -6.60 -11.86
C LYS A 86 0.65 -7.61 -12.98
N ALA A 87 0.12 -7.17 -14.13
CA ALA A 87 -0.10 -8.04 -15.29
C ALA A 87 1.21 -8.60 -15.83
N GLN A 88 2.25 -7.76 -15.96
CA GLN A 88 3.57 -8.17 -16.41
C GLN A 88 4.23 -9.15 -15.42
N ALA A 89 4.17 -8.86 -14.11
CA ALA A 89 4.70 -9.75 -13.08
C ALA A 89 3.99 -11.11 -13.08
N ALA A 90 2.66 -11.12 -13.22
CA ALA A 90 1.89 -12.36 -13.33
C ALA A 90 2.26 -13.17 -14.59
N ALA A 91 2.53 -12.51 -15.72
CA ALA A 91 3.00 -13.17 -16.93
C ALA A 91 4.38 -13.82 -16.73
N MET A 92 5.33 -13.09 -16.13
CA MET A 92 6.68 -13.60 -15.83
C MET A 92 6.63 -14.80 -14.86
N ILE A 93 5.80 -14.73 -13.81
CA ILE A 93 5.62 -15.85 -12.87
C ILE A 93 5.10 -17.08 -13.61
N ARG A 94 4.07 -16.92 -14.46
CA ARG A 94 3.53 -18.05 -15.25
C ARG A 94 4.54 -18.64 -16.23
N GLU A 95 5.42 -17.82 -16.79
CA GLU A 95 6.50 -18.28 -17.67
C GLU A 95 7.51 -19.13 -16.88
N LEU A 96 7.97 -18.64 -15.72
CA LEU A 96 8.87 -19.38 -14.84
C LEU A 96 8.23 -20.68 -14.31
N GLU A 97 6.96 -20.67 -13.94
CA GLU A 97 6.21 -21.88 -13.56
C GLU A 97 6.13 -22.90 -14.70
N ARG A 98 5.96 -22.43 -15.94
CA ARG A 98 5.98 -23.31 -17.13
C ARG A 98 7.36 -23.87 -17.41
N GLU A 99 8.41 -23.07 -17.24
CA GLU A 99 9.80 -23.54 -17.39
C GLU A 99 10.14 -24.59 -16.35
N GLU A 100 9.78 -24.37 -15.08
CA GLU A 100 9.95 -25.35 -14.01
C GLU A 100 9.19 -26.65 -14.31
N ALA A 101 7.90 -26.55 -14.64
CA ALA A 101 7.11 -27.72 -15.02
C ALA A 101 7.68 -28.44 -16.26
N GLY A 102 8.24 -27.68 -17.21
CA GLY A 102 8.91 -28.22 -18.39
C GLY A 102 10.19 -28.99 -18.05
N LEU A 103 11.00 -28.50 -17.10
CA LEU A 103 12.17 -29.21 -16.60
C LEU A 103 11.77 -30.53 -15.93
N ASP A 104 10.75 -30.51 -15.08
CA ASP A 104 10.24 -31.69 -14.41
C ASP A 104 9.67 -32.72 -15.41
N TRP A 105 8.91 -32.26 -16.40
CA TRP A 105 8.35 -33.13 -17.44
C TRP A 105 9.45 -33.80 -18.29
N ARG A 106 10.48 -33.04 -18.71
CA ARG A 106 11.56 -33.55 -19.58
C ARG A 106 12.56 -34.42 -18.83
N PHE A 107 12.93 -34.01 -17.61
CA PHE A 107 14.09 -34.54 -16.91
C PHE A 107 13.78 -35.17 -15.55
N GLY A 108 12.57 -35.00 -15.00
CA GLY A 108 12.21 -35.50 -13.67
C GLY A 108 12.46 -37.00 -13.49
N THR A 109 12.04 -37.82 -14.46
CA THR A 109 12.27 -39.28 -14.41
C THR A 109 13.77 -39.64 -14.47
N GLN A 110 14.55 -38.90 -15.27
CA GLN A 110 15.99 -39.13 -15.40
C GLN A 110 16.73 -38.71 -14.13
N ALA A 111 16.38 -37.55 -13.57
CA ALA A 111 16.91 -37.04 -12.33
C ALA A 111 16.58 -37.98 -11.15
N GLU A 112 15.35 -38.50 -11.09
CA GLU A 112 14.96 -39.49 -10.10
C GLU A 112 15.77 -40.79 -10.23
N ARG A 113 15.95 -41.31 -11.45
CA ARG A 113 16.77 -42.51 -11.70
C ARG A 113 18.21 -42.31 -11.24
N VAL A 114 18.83 -41.18 -11.59
CA VAL A 114 20.19 -40.85 -11.16
C VAL A 114 20.26 -40.69 -9.64
N LEU A 115 19.30 -40.00 -9.03
CA LEU A 115 19.20 -39.86 -7.58
C LEU A 115 19.11 -41.22 -6.91
N ARG A 116 18.21 -42.11 -7.35
CA ARG A 116 18.07 -43.47 -6.82
C ARG A 116 19.36 -44.28 -6.91
N ALA A 117 20.14 -44.12 -7.99
CA ALA A 117 21.43 -44.78 -8.14
C ALA A 117 22.50 -44.26 -7.16
N GLN A 118 22.41 -43.00 -6.74
CA GLN A 118 23.32 -42.36 -5.77
C GLN A 118 22.90 -42.60 -4.30
N LEU A 119 21.64 -42.96 -4.05
CA LEU A 119 21.15 -43.26 -2.71
C LEU A 119 21.57 -44.68 -2.30
N SER A 120 22.44 -44.80 -1.30
CA SER A 120 22.82 -46.09 -0.69
C SER A 120 22.31 -46.18 0.76
N GLY A 121 21.71 -47.33 1.13
CA GLY A 121 21.31 -47.63 2.51
C GLY A 121 20.14 -46.75 3.01
N ARG A 122 20.31 -46.09 4.16
CA ARG A 122 19.26 -45.28 4.82
C ARG A 122 19.16 -43.84 4.31
N LYS A 123 20.10 -43.37 3.48
CA LYS A 123 20.10 -41.98 2.98
C LYS A 123 19.00 -41.80 1.93
N LYS A 124 18.22 -40.73 2.05
CA LYS A 124 17.10 -40.41 1.14
C LYS A 124 17.30 -39.12 0.34
N SER A 125 18.44 -38.44 0.49
CA SER A 125 18.75 -37.20 -0.19
C SER A 125 20.24 -37.03 -0.48
N VAL A 126 20.54 -36.19 -1.48
CA VAL A 126 21.87 -35.78 -1.92
C VAL A 126 21.90 -34.24 -1.97
N LYS A 127 22.91 -33.64 -1.34
CA LYS A 127 23.11 -32.18 -1.31
C LYS A 127 24.01 -31.74 -2.46
N PHE A 128 23.61 -30.66 -3.12
CA PHE A 128 24.34 -29.97 -4.18
C PHE A 128 24.70 -28.55 -3.72
N LEU A 129 25.49 -27.83 -4.51
CA LEU A 129 25.85 -26.44 -4.21
C LEU A 129 24.61 -25.52 -4.13
N VAL A 130 23.65 -25.72 -5.03
CA VAL A 130 22.45 -24.87 -5.19
C VAL A 130 21.19 -25.42 -4.53
N GLY A 131 21.22 -26.64 -3.97
CA GLY A 131 20.02 -27.27 -3.44
C GLY A 131 20.20 -28.70 -2.95
N THR A 132 19.09 -29.40 -2.71
CA THR A 132 19.09 -30.80 -2.27
C THR A 132 18.03 -31.56 -3.06
N ALA A 133 18.40 -32.70 -3.63
CA ALA A 133 17.44 -33.63 -4.23
C ALA A 133 17.19 -34.79 -3.27
N GLY A 134 15.94 -35.17 -3.05
CA GLY A 134 15.61 -36.24 -2.13
C GLY A 134 14.25 -36.86 -2.41
N ILE A 135 14.11 -38.11 -2.00
CA ILE A 135 12.86 -38.86 -2.14
C ILE A 135 12.14 -38.82 -0.81
N ARG A 136 10.98 -38.16 -0.79
CA ARG A 136 10.10 -38.12 0.37
C ARG A 136 8.84 -38.93 0.10
N LYS A 137 8.30 -39.56 1.14
CA LYS A 137 6.94 -40.07 1.12
C LYS A 137 6.00 -38.88 1.32
N ALA A 138 5.13 -38.61 0.36
CA ALA A 138 4.04 -37.65 0.57
C ALA A 138 2.91 -38.34 1.33
N PRO A 139 2.28 -37.68 2.32
CA PRO A 139 1.05 -38.20 2.91
C PRO A 139 -0.05 -38.25 1.84
N GLY A 140 -0.88 -39.29 1.88
CA GLY A 140 -2.10 -39.33 1.08
C GLY A 140 -3.00 -38.15 1.44
N ARG A 141 -3.70 -37.60 0.45
CA ARG A 141 -4.67 -36.52 0.64
C ARG A 141 -6.05 -37.03 0.26
N VAL A 142 -7.06 -36.62 1.01
CA VAL A 142 -8.47 -36.82 0.64
C VAL A 142 -8.88 -35.64 -0.25
N GLN A 143 -9.54 -35.93 -1.37
CA GLN A 143 -10.11 -34.93 -2.25
C GLN A 143 -11.64 -35.04 -2.19
N VAL A 144 -12.31 -33.91 -1.99
CA VAL A 144 -13.77 -33.83 -2.03
C VAL A 144 -14.19 -33.65 -3.49
N THR A 145 -15.06 -34.53 -3.98
CA THR A 145 -15.61 -34.47 -5.35
C THR A 145 -17.03 -33.91 -5.38
N ASP A 146 -17.82 -34.16 -4.33
CA ASP A 146 -19.18 -33.65 -4.14
C ASP A 146 -19.37 -33.27 -2.67
N GLU A 147 -19.41 -31.97 -2.41
CA GLU A 147 -19.50 -31.39 -1.07
C GLU A 147 -20.87 -31.67 -0.41
N ALA A 148 -21.97 -31.53 -1.14
CA ALA A 148 -23.32 -31.71 -0.59
C ALA A 148 -23.62 -33.18 -0.25
N THR A 149 -23.08 -34.12 -1.03
CA THR A 149 -23.19 -35.54 -0.71
C THR A 149 -22.28 -35.91 0.46
N LEU A 150 -21.07 -35.36 0.51
CA LEU A 150 -20.14 -35.59 1.61
C LEU A 150 -20.67 -35.03 2.93
N GLU A 151 -21.21 -33.81 2.94
CA GLU A 151 -21.80 -33.18 4.12
C GLU A 151 -22.94 -34.03 4.67
N ARG A 152 -23.89 -34.45 3.83
CA ARG A 152 -24.98 -35.35 4.23
C ARG A 152 -24.45 -36.67 4.77
N ALA A 153 -23.43 -37.25 4.16
CA ALA A 153 -22.82 -38.49 4.63
C ALA A 153 -22.11 -38.32 5.98
N ILE A 154 -21.43 -37.19 6.21
CA ILE A 154 -20.80 -36.87 7.50
C ILE A 154 -21.88 -36.76 8.57
N LEU A 155 -22.91 -35.95 8.34
CA LEU A 155 -23.98 -35.72 9.31
C LEU A 155 -24.77 -36.99 9.67
N THR A 156 -24.89 -37.94 8.73
CA THR A 156 -25.68 -39.18 8.93
C THR A 156 -24.86 -40.38 9.38
N GLN A 157 -23.65 -40.57 8.84
CA GLN A 157 -22.87 -41.80 9.01
C GLN A 157 -21.62 -41.60 9.88
N ALA A 158 -21.09 -40.38 9.95
CA ALA A 158 -19.88 -40.06 10.69
C ALA A 158 -20.00 -38.73 11.47
N PRO A 159 -21.00 -38.58 12.36
CA PRO A 159 -21.26 -37.32 13.05
C PRO A 159 -20.08 -36.89 13.96
N TYR A 160 -19.17 -37.80 14.32
CA TYR A 160 -17.93 -37.46 15.01
C TYR A 160 -16.97 -36.61 14.18
N LEU A 161 -17.21 -36.47 12.86
CA LEU A 161 -16.47 -35.59 11.96
C LEU A 161 -17.17 -34.24 11.72
N ASP A 162 -18.27 -33.92 12.40
CA ASP A 162 -19.01 -32.65 12.23
C ASP A 162 -18.11 -31.40 12.34
N SER A 163 -17.05 -31.47 13.15
CA SER A 163 -16.06 -30.38 13.29
C SER A 163 -15.30 -30.01 12.01
N VAL A 164 -15.34 -30.84 10.96
CA VAL A 164 -14.74 -30.52 9.66
C VAL A 164 -15.66 -29.67 8.78
N ILE A 165 -16.94 -29.54 9.15
CA ILE A 165 -17.92 -28.69 8.47
C ILE A 165 -17.78 -27.27 9.01
N VAL A 166 -17.39 -26.34 8.15
CA VAL A 166 -17.22 -24.93 8.51
C VAL A 166 -18.45 -24.15 8.04
N THR A 167 -19.36 -23.87 8.96
CA THR A 167 -20.52 -23.01 8.68
C THR A 167 -20.06 -21.55 8.61
N ARG A 168 -20.40 -20.88 7.51
CA ARG A 168 -20.09 -19.46 7.32
C ARG A 168 -21.38 -18.66 7.23
N ILE A 169 -21.40 -17.51 7.90
CA ILE A 169 -22.50 -16.55 7.77
C ILE A 169 -22.41 -15.90 6.38
N ASP A 170 -23.51 -15.94 5.64
CA ASP A 170 -23.63 -15.20 4.38
C ASP A 170 -23.86 -13.72 4.67
N THR A 171 -22.76 -12.97 4.73
CA THR A 171 -22.77 -11.53 4.98
C THR A 171 -23.42 -10.73 3.87
N ARG A 172 -23.48 -11.25 2.63
CA ARG A 172 -24.14 -10.58 1.51
C ARG A 172 -25.65 -10.59 1.74
N THR A 173 -26.22 -11.75 2.01
CA THR A 173 -27.65 -11.89 2.31
C THR A 173 -27.99 -11.11 3.59
N LEU A 174 -27.14 -11.17 4.62
CA LEU A 174 -27.31 -10.38 5.84
C LEU A 174 -27.39 -8.86 5.56
N ASN A 175 -26.48 -8.31 4.74
CA ASN A 175 -26.48 -6.89 4.38
C ASN A 175 -27.64 -6.48 3.45
N GLN A 176 -28.27 -7.42 2.75
CA GLN A 176 -29.49 -7.15 1.98
C GLN A 176 -30.73 -7.09 2.89
N LEU A 177 -30.74 -7.89 3.95
CA LEU A 177 -31.84 -7.97 4.91
C LEU A 177 -31.76 -6.91 6.01
N LEU A 178 -30.61 -6.25 6.18
CA LEU A 178 -30.41 -5.22 7.19
C LEU A 178 -30.16 -3.84 6.55
N LYS A 179 -30.87 -2.83 7.05
CA LYS A 179 -30.64 -1.41 6.79
C LYS A 179 -29.93 -0.78 7.99
N VAL A 180 -28.92 0.05 7.75
CA VAL A 180 -28.21 0.78 8.81
C VAL A 180 -28.66 2.23 8.84
N GLU A 181 -29.11 2.71 10.01
CA GLU A 181 -29.46 4.10 10.28
C GLU A 181 -28.72 4.58 11.53
N GLY A 182 -27.78 5.52 11.35
CA GLY A 182 -26.84 5.88 12.42
C GLY A 182 -26.05 4.67 12.89
N ASP A 183 -26.07 4.38 14.19
CA ASP A 183 -25.35 3.28 14.82
C ASP A 183 -26.23 2.01 15.02
N VAL A 184 -27.41 1.96 14.40
CA VAL A 184 -28.40 0.90 14.60
C VAL A 184 -28.72 0.18 13.28
N ALA A 185 -28.82 -1.15 13.34
CA ALA A 185 -29.29 -1.98 12.24
C ALA A 185 -30.79 -2.29 12.41
N HIS A 186 -31.52 -2.27 11.30
CA HIS A 186 -32.96 -2.53 11.21
C HIS A 186 -33.22 -3.60 10.15
N LEU A 187 -34.20 -4.48 10.36
CA LEU A 187 -34.67 -5.37 9.29
C LEU A 187 -35.31 -4.54 8.17
N THR A 188 -35.00 -4.88 6.92
CA THR A 188 -35.54 -4.20 5.74
C THR A 188 -37.05 -4.40 5.58
N GLU A 189 -37.58 -5.53 6.06
CA GLU A 189 -38.99 -5.92 5.87
C GLU A 189 -39.95 -5.14 6.77
N ASP A 190 -39.64 -5.01 8.06
CA ASP A 190 -40.54 -4.47 9.08
C ASP A 190 -39.97 -3.27 9.86
N GLY A 191 -38.69 -2.94 9.65
CA GLY A 191 -37.99 -1.85 10.36
C GLY A 191 -37.60 -2.21 11.80
N THR A 192 -37.77 -3.47 12.22
CA THR A 192 -37.46 -3.90 13.59
C THR A 192 -35.96 -3.75 13.85
N ARG A 193 -35.62 -3.11 14.98
CA ARG A 193 -34.23 -2.98 15.44
C ARG A 193 -33.62 -4.35 15.70
N VAL A 194 -32.46 -4.58 15.10
CA VAL A 194 -31.70 -5.83 15.21
C VAL A 194 -30.50 -5.64 16.13
N GLU A 195 -30.51 -6.36 17.23
CA GLU A 195 -29.37 -6.48 18.15
C GLU A 195 -28.95 -7.95 18.21
N LEU A 196 -28.05 -8.34 17.29
CA LEU A 196 -27.47 -9.68 17.29
C LEU A 196 -26.11 -9.66 17.99
N PRO A 197 -25.86 -10.56 18.96
CA PRO A 197 -24.54 -10.69 19.56
C PRO A 197 -23.47 -10.92 18.48
N GLY A 198 -22.41 -10.10 18.51
CA GLY A 198 -21.31 -10.16 17.53
C GLY A 198 -21.53 -9.35 16.25
N LEU A 199 -22.69 -8.71 16.07
CA LEU A 199 -22.92 -7.76 14.98
C LEU A 199 -22.29 -6.40 15.33
N SER A 200 -21.42 -5.91 14.45
CA SER A 200 -20.87 -4.54 14.54
C SER A 200 -21.43 -3.72 13.39
N VAL A 201 -22.08 -2.60 13.72
CA VAL A 201 -22.66 -1.67 12.75
C VAL A 201 -21.66 -0.56 12.49
N THR A 202 -21.33 -0.33 11.23
CA THR A 202 -20.60 0.87 10.80
C THR A 202 -21.61 1.85 10.24
N PRO A 203 -21.71 3.08 10.80
CA PRO A 203 -22.67 4.05 10.33
C PRO A 203 -22.42 4.42 8.88
N VAL A 204 -23.50 4.85 8.20
CA VAL A 204 -23.39 5.37 6.84
C VAL A 204 -22.51 6.62 6.86
N GLN A 205 -21.41 6.56 6.13
CA GLN A 205 -20.46 7.67 6.01
C GLN A 205 -20.21 7.95 4.53
N GLU A 206 -20.22 9.23 4.17
CA GLU A 206 -19.74 9.68 2.87
C GLU A 206 -18.22 9.48 2.81
N LYS A 207 -17.77 8.76 1.79
CA LYS A 207 -16.35 8.53 1.56
C LYS A 207 -15.94 9.17 0.25
N PHE A 208 -14.92 10.00 0.31
CA PHE A 208 -14.25 10.46 -0.89
C PHE A 208 -13.60 9.27 -1.59
N TYR A 209 -13.94 9.05 -2.85
CA TYR A 209 -13.36 8.01 -3.68
C TYR A 209 -13.00 8.57 -5.05
N VAL A 210 -11.99 7.97 -5.67
CA VAL A 210 -11.60 8.26 -7.06
C VAL A 210 -11.54 6.93 -7.78
N ARG A 211 -12.36 6.79 -8.81
CA ARG A 211 -12.39 5.63 -9.70
C ARG A 211 -11.91 6.10 -11.07
N ALA A 212 -10.91 5.43 -11.63
CA ALA A 212 -10.56 5.63 -13.03
C ALA A 212 -11.76 5.25 -13.91
N GLY A 213 -12.09 6.07 -14.91
CA GLY A 213 -13.10 5.72 -15.90
C GLY A 213 -12.73 4.37 -16.54
N GLN A 214 -13.72 3.48 -16.65
CA GLN A 214 -13.56 2.32 -17.53
C GLN A 214 -13.81 2.86 -18.93
N GLU A 215 -12.78 2.87 -19.78
CA GLU A 215 -13.03 2.96 -21.21
C GLU A 215 -13.74 1.67 -21.60
N ASP A 216 -15.05 1.76 -21.85
CA ASP A 216 -15.81 0.65 -22.40
C ASP A 216 -15.18 0.31 -23.76
N GLU A 217 -14.76 -0.95 -23.94
CA GLU A 217 -14.24 -1.46 -25.20
C GLU A 217 -15.29 -1.24 -26.30
N ALA A 218 -15.01 -0.32 -27.23
CA ALA A 218 -15.79 -0.10 -28.45
C ALA A 218 -15.32 -1.02 -29.58
#